data_AF-A0A5J4L4U1-F1
#
_entry.id   AF-A0A5J4L4U1-F1
#
_cell.length_a   1.000
_cell.length_b   1.000
_cell.length_c   1.000
_cell.angle_alpha   90.00
_cell.angle_beta   90.00
_cell.angle_gamma   90.00
#
_symmetry.space_group_name_H-M   'P 1'
#
loop_
_entity.id
_entity.type
_entity.pdbx_description
1 polymer ?
#
loop_
_entity_poly.entity_id
_entity_poly.type
_entity_poly.pdbx_seq_one_letter_code
_entity_poly.pdbx_strand_id
1 'polypeptide(L)' 'MVQYRKNLDWEGQASLSFNPEKVKEWRSQIPPTLNKVCSMCGEFCAIKTVERALQKK' A
#
# COMPACT_ATOMS: atom_id res chain seq x y z
N MET A 1 5.54 10.69 -1.09
CA MET A 1 5.48 9.23 -1.31
C MET A 1 5.27 8.45 0.00
N VAL A 2 6.11 8.64 1.03
CA VAL A 2 6.05 7.87 2.29
C VAL A 2 4.72 8.00 3.03
N GLN A 3 4.14 9.20 3.08
CA GLN A 3 2.84 9.43 3.72
C GLN A 3 1.71 8.61 3.08
N TYR A 4 1.65 8.58 1.74
CA TYR A 4 0.68 7.77 1.01
C TYR A 4 0.90 6.26 1.24
N ARG A 5 2.15 5.81 1.33
CA ARG A 5 2.46 4.43 1.69
C ARG A 5 1.98 4.07 3.09
N LYS A 6 2.19 4.93 4.08
CA LYS A 6 1.68 4.76 5.45
C LYS A 6 0.15 4.66 5.45
N ASN A 7 -0.51 5.51 4.66
CA ASN A 7 -1.97 5.54 4.54
C ASN A 7 -2.55 4.43 3.64
N LEU A 8 -1.69 3.57 3.08
CA LEU A 8 -2.07 2.54 2.10
C LEU A 8 -2.81 3.12 0.88
N ASP A 9 -2.50 4.37 0.53
CA ASP A 9 -2.97 5.04 -0.68
C ASP A 9 -2.00 4.76 -1.82
N TRP A 10 -2.42 3.85 -2.70
CA TRP A 10 -1.63 3.37 -3.83
C TRP A 10 -1.65 4.33 -5.01
N GLU A 11 -2.72 5.09 -5.19
CA GLU A 11 -2.85 6.07 -6.27
C GLU A 11 -1.98 7.28 -5.98
N GLY A 12 -2.06 7.83 -4.75
CA GLY A 12 -1.20 8.90 -4.30
C GLY A 12 0.28 8.49 -4.17
N GLN A 13 0.55 7.20 -3.92
CA GLN A 13 1.93 6.69 -3.98
C GLN A 13 2.47 6.64 -5.41
N ALA A 14 1.66 6.16 -6.37
CA ALA A 14 2.06 6.04 -7.77
C ALA A 14 2.25 7.42 -8.41
N SER A 15 1.37 8.39 -8.13
CA SER A 15 1.47 9.76 -8.68
C SER A 15 2.76 10.48 -8.28
N LEU A 16 3.35 10.12 -7.15
CA LEU A 16 4.64 10.66 -6.68
C LEU A 16 5.86 9.80 -7.04
N SER A 17 5.67 8.74 -7.83
CA SER A 17 6.78 7.93 -8.32
C SER A 17 7.37 8.53 -9.59
N PHE A 18 8.62 8.16 -9.90
CA PHE A 18 9.30 8.59 -11.12
C PHE A 18 8.59 8.11 -12.40
N ASN A 19 7.96 6.93 -12.35
CA ASN A 19 7.17 6.39 -13.46
C ASN A 19 5.86 5.79 -12.91
N PRO A 20 4.80 6.61 -12.81
CA PRO A 20 3.51 6.19 -12.25
C PRO A 20 2.88 5.01 -12.99
N GLU A 21 2.99 4.98 -14.32
CA GLU A 21 2.39 3.93 -15.14
C GLU A 21 3.04 2.57 -14.89
N LYS A 22 4.37 2.53 -14.78
CA LYS A 22 5.09 1.30 -14.45
C LYS A 22 4.75 0.77 -13.06
N VAL A 23 4.55 1.66 -12.08
CA VAL A 23 4.14 1.26 -10.72
C VAL A 23 2.74 0.67 -10.71
N LYS A 24 1.80 1.27 -11.47
CA LYS A 24 0.43 0.75 -11.62
C LYS A 24 0.43 -0.62 -12.30
N GLU A 25 1.21 -0.78 -13.36
CA GLU A 25 1.37 -2.03 -14.10
C GLU A 25 1.90 -3.15 -13.20
N TRP A 26 3.00 -2.92 -12.48
CA TRP A 26 3.55 -3.93 -11.56
C TRP A 26 2.57 -4.33 -10.47
N ARG A 27 1.78 -3.37 -9.98
CA ARG A 27 0.76 -3.65 -8.97
C ARG A 27 -0.41 -4.46 -9.54
N SER A 28 -0.80 -4.25 -10.80
CA SER A 28 -1.89 -5.00 -11.43
C SER A 28 -1.47 -6.43 -11.80
N GLN A 29 -0.19 -6.66 -12.09
CA GLN A 29 0.35 -8.00 -12.35
C GLN A 29 0.26 -8.94 -11.14
N ILE A 30 0.35 -8.41 -9.92
CA ILE A 30 0.28 -9.20 -8.68
C ILE A 30 -0.74 -8.57 -7.73
N PRO A 31 -2.05 -8.76 -8.00
CA PRO A 31 -3.10 -8.15 -7.18
C PRO A 31 -3.06 -8.74 -5.76
N PRO A 32 -3.27 -7.91 -4.71
CA PRO A 32 -3.33 -8.40 -3.34
C PRO A 32 -4.61 -9.21 -3.10
N THR A 33 -4.53 -10.25 -2.29
CA THR A 33 -5.70 -11.02 -1.82
C THR A 33 -6.63 -10.21 -0.94
N LEU A 34 -6.10 -9.19 -0.25
CA LEU A 34 -6.85 -8.28 0.60
C LEU A 34 -6.82 -6.86 0.05
N ASN A 35 -8.00 -6.23 -0.01
CA ASN A 35 -8.12 -4.83 -0.36
C ASN A 35 -7.35 -3.97 0.66
N LYS A 36 -6.61 -2.97 0.16
CA LYS A 36 -5.71 -2.01 0.87
C LYS A 36 -4.27 -2.46 1.14
N VAL A 37 -3.88 -3.72 1.01
CA VAL A 37 -2.46 -4.13 1.24
C VAL A 37 -1.69 -4.33 -0.07
N CYS A 38 -0.39 -4.65 0.02
CA CYS A 38 0.36 -5.18 -1.12
C CYS A 38 0.30 -6.71 -1.13
N SER A 39 0.69 -7.30 -2.25
CA SER A 39 0.74 -8.75 -2.46
C SER A 39 1.85 -9.46 -1.67
N MET A 40 2.77 -8.72 -1.04
CA MET A 40 3.92 -9.31 -0.34
C MET A 40 3.55 -9.91 1.03
N CYS A 41 2.84 -9.15 1.87
CA CYS A 41 2.54 -9.57 3.25
C CYS A 41 1.08 -9.97 3.48
N GLY A 42 0.16 -9.53 2.61
CA GLY A 42 -1.27 -9.83 2.71
C GLY A 42 -1.85 -9.52 4.10
N GLU A 43 -2.35 -10.57 4.75
CA GLU A 43 -3.02 -10.55 6.06
C GLU A 43 -2.13 -10.02 7.19
N PHE A 44 -0.82 -10.24 7.05
CA PHE A 44 0.20 -9.88 8.03
C PHE A 44 0.88 -8.53 7.72
N CYS A 45 0.18 -7.63 7.02
CA CYS A 45 0.71 -6.32 6.68
C CYS A 45 1.12 -5.53 7.94
N ALA A 46 2.41 -5.25 8.08
CA ALA A 46 2.99 -4.54 9.23
C ALA A 46 2.35 -3.17 9.47
N ILE A 47 2.08 -2.40 8.40
CA ILE A 47 1.43 -1.09 8.50
C ILE A 47 0.04 -1.24 9.13
N LYS A 48 -0.77 -2.19 8.65
CA LYS A 48 -2.11 -2.43 9.20
C LYS A 48 -2.07 -2.90 10.66
N THR A 49 -1.10 -3.74 11.01
CA THR A 49 -0.90 -4.22 12.39
C THR A 49 -0.54 -3.08 13.32
N VAL A 50 0.42 -2.23 12.92
CA VAL A 50 0.84 -1.07 13.71
C VAL A 50 -0.30 -0.05 13.83
N GLU A 51 -1.00 0.28 12.74
CA GLU A 51 -2.16 1.19 12.80
C GLU A 51 -3.24 0.64 13.74
N ARG A 52 -3.55 -0.66 13.70
CA ARG A 52 -4.49 -1.28 14.65
C ARG A 52 -4.02 -1.17 16.10
N ALA A 53 -2.72 -1.37 16.36
CA ALA A 53 -2.15 -1.27 17.70
C ALA A 53 -2.06 0.18 18.21
N LEU A 54 -1.85 1.14 17.29
CA LEU A 54 -1.71 2.56 17.57
C LEU A 54 -3.01 3.34 17.50
N GLN A 55 -4.16 2.71 17.21
CA GLN A 55 -5.48 3.32 17.33
C GLN A 55 -5.71 3.80 18.78
N LYS A 56 -5.18 4.98 19.08
CA LYS A 56 -5.65 5.87 20.14
C LYS A 56 -7.12 6.17 19.81
N LYS A 57 -7.96 6.06 20.85
CA LYS A 57 -9.34 6.54 20.86
C LYS A 57 -9.49 7.89 20.15
#